data_AF-A0A822BRC4-F1
#
_entry.id   AF-A0A822BRC4-F1
#
_cell.length_a   1.000
_cell.length_b   1.000
_cell.length_c   1.000
_cell.angle_alpha   90.00
_cell.angle_beta   90.00
_cell.angle_gamma   90.00
#
_symmetry.space_group_name_H-M   'P 1'
#
loop_
_entity.id
_entity.type
_entity.pdbx_description
1 polymer ?
#
loop_
_entity_poly.entity_id
_entity_poly.type
_entity_poly.pdbx_seq_one_letter_code
_entity_poly.pdbx_strand_id
1 'polypeptide(L)'
;TGEIDTLNEKYQAQASIEARWIIPFDELFEILPPNDRTSLNQGKSVSLIKFADNHWHPQLFIENAVGDLKEQIRYTAKKISEDQACICEHRDIKGAFWEKLELNHFPSDIQELTISIGSMLY
;
A
#
# COMPACT_ATOMS: atom_id res chain seq x y z
N THR A 1 -2.63 20.83 -1.85
CA THR A 1 -2.00 21.51 -0.71
C THR A 1 -2.24 20.66 0.51
N GLY A 2 -1.22 20.40 1.32
CA GLY A 2 -1.37 19.75 2.62
C GLY A 2 -1.91 20.79 3.59
N GLU A 3 -3.17 20.63 3.99
CA GLU A 3 -3.87 21.52 4.90
C GLU A 3 -4.02 20.81 6.24
N ILE A 4 -3.76 21.51 7.34
CA ILE A 4 -3.96 21.02 8.70
C ILE A 4 -5.13 21.79 9.27
N ASP A 5 -6.16 21.05 9.69
CA ASP A 5 -7.35 21.57 10.34
C ASP A 5 -7.22 21.30 11.84
N THR A 6 -6.73 22.31 12.56
CA THR A 6 -6.46 22.21 14.00
C THR A 6 -7.73 22.12 14.84
N LEU A 7 -8.87 22.57 14.32
CA LEU A 7 -10.16 22.51 15.01
C LEU A 7 -10.76 21.11 14.98
N ASN A 8 -10.54 20.39 13.88
CA ASN A 8 -11.07 19.04 13.66
C ASN A 8 -10.01 17.94 13.78
N GLU A 9 -8.81 18.27 14.26
CA GLU A 9 -7.73 17.31 14.53
C GLU A 9 -7.44 16.39 13.33
N LYS A 10 -7.31 17.00 12.15
CA LYS A 10 -7.08 16.26 10.91
C LYS A 10 -6.14 17.00 9.97
N TYR A 11 -5.51 16.25 9.08
CA TYR A 11 -4.65 16.81 8.05
C TYR A 11 -4.88 16.13 6.69
N GLN A 12 -4.66 16.89 5.61
CA GLN A 12 -4.71 16.39 4.24
C GLN A 12 -3.33 15.92 3.80
N ALA A 13 -3.24 14.69 3.30
CA ALA A 13 -2.00 14.17 2.75
C ALA A 13 -2.24 13.31 1.50
N GLN A 14 -1.15 13.11 0.77
CA GLN A 14 -1.04 12.16 -0.32
C GLN A 14 0.22 11.34 -0.09
N ALA A 15 0.09 10.02 -0.18
CA ALA A 15 1.20 9.10 0.06
C ALA A 15 1.16 7.94 -0.94
N SER A 16 2.35 7.40 -1.24
CA SER A 16 2.52 6.15 -1.95
C SER A 16 3.10 5.12 -0.97
N ILE A 17 2.42 4.00 -0.84
CA ILE A 17 2.75 2.91 0.09
C ILE A 17 3.10 1.68 -0.74
N GLU A 18 4.14 0.97 -0.32
CA GLU A 18 4.54 -0.30 -0.93
C GLU A 18 4.62 -1.38 0.14
N ALA A 19 3.85 -2.45 -0.03
CA ALA A 19 3.91 -3.64 0.81
C ALA A 19 4.41 -4.82 -0.01
N ARG A 20 5.25 -5.67 0.60
CA ARG A 20 5.90 -6.79 -0.08
C ARG A 20 5.79 -8.07 0.73
N TRP A 21 5.47 -9.18 0.06
CA TRP A 21 5.51 -10.51 0.67
C TRP A 21 6.07 -11.53 -0.31
N ILE A 22 6.65 -12.58 0.24
CA ILE A 22 7.31 -13.65 -0.51
C ILE A 22 6.33 -14.80 -0.68
N ILE A 23 6.29 -15.34 -1.89
CA ILE A 23 5.55 -16.55 -2.23
C ILE A 23 6.47 -17.54 -2.96
N PRO A 24 6.14 -18.84 -2.97
CA PRO A 24 6.81 -19.79 -3.84
C PRO A 24 6.71 -19.37 -5.31
N PHE A 25 7.80 -19.53 -6.06
CA PHE A 25 7.85 -19.13 -7.47
C PHE A 25 6.87 -19.96 -8.33
N ASP A 26 6.69 -21.24 -8.02
CA ASP A 26 5.79 -22.14 -8.75
C ASP A 26 4.32 -21.65 -8.67
N GLU A 27 3.88 -21.19 -7.49
CA GLU A 27 2.54 -20.61 -7.31
C GLU A 27 2.35 -19.38 -8.22
N LEU A 28 3.35 -18.51 -8.31
CA LEU A 28 3.32 -17.36 -9.22
C LEU A 28 3.32 -17.79 -10.70
N PHE A 29 4.09 -18.83 -11.03
CA PHE A 29 4.25 -19.29 -12.40
C PHE A 29 2.94 -19.85 -12.96
N GLU A 30 2.17 -20.57 -12.15
CA GLU A 30 0.87 -21.13 -12.54
C GLU A 30 -0.16 -20.04 -12.90
N ILE A 31 -0.19 -18.95 -12.13
CA ILE A 31 -1.19 -17.88 -12.28
C ILE A 31 -0.90 -16.90 -13.41
N LEU A 32 0.35 -16.85 -13.89
CA LEU A 32 0.78 -15.90 -14.92
C LEU A 32 0.48 -16.39 -16.34
N PRO A 33 0.15 -15.48 -17.28
CA PRO A 33 0.05 -15.81 -18.70
C PRO A 33 1.46 -16.07 -19.31
N PRO A 34 1.56 -16.81 -20.44
CA PRO A 34 2.84 -17.21 -21.03
C PRO A 34 3.84 -16.07 -21.31
N ASN A 35 3.33 -14.91 -21.75
CA ASN A 35 4.17 -13.74 -22.05
C ASN A 35 4.83 -13.17 -20.78
N ASP A 36 4.10 -13.14 -19.67
CA ASP A 36 4.58 -12.61 -18.40
C ASP A 36 5.56 -13.58 -17.74
N ARG A 37 5.35 -14.90 -17.88
CA ARG A 37 6.32 -15.92 -17.44
C ARG A 37 7.71 -15.70 -18.06
N THR A 38 7.75 -15.41 -19.36
CA THR A 38 9.02 -15.14 -20.06
C THR A 38 9.68 -13.87 -19.55
N SER A 39 8.90 -12.81 -19.33
CA SER A 39 9.39 -11.53 -18.78
C SER A 39 9.92 -11.71 -17.35
N LEU A 40 9.22 -12.49 -16.53
CA LEU A 40 9.60 -12.78 -15.15
C LEU A 40 10.91 -13.58 -15.08
N ASN A 41 11.09 -14.58 -15.94
CA ASN A 41 12.34 -15.35 -16.06
C ASN A 41 13.51 -14.49 -16.54
N GLN A 42 13.26 -13.39 -17.25
CA GLN A 42 14.27 -12.38 -17.60
C GLN A 42 14.54 -11.39 -16.45
N GLY A 43 13.98 -11.62 -15.26
CA GLY A 43 14.14 -10.77 -14.08
C GLY A 43 13.31 -9.47 -14.12
N LYS A 44 12.38 -9.33 -15.07
CA LYS A 44 11.49 -8.16 -15.16
C LYS A 44 10.34 -8.27 -14.18
N SER A 45 9.87 -7.12 -13.70
CA SER A 45 8.62 -7.04 -12.96
C SER A 45 7.43 -7.18 -13.91
N VAL A 46 6.40 -7.89 -13.49
CA VAL A 46 5.15 -8.05 -14.24
C VAL A 46 3.97 -7.50 -13.44
N SER A 47 2.97 -6.96 -14.12
CA SER A 47 1.75 -6.44 -13.48
C SER A 47 0.73 -7.56 -13.30
N LEU A 48 0.12 -7.64 -12.12
CA LEU A 48 -0.89 -8.66 -11.81
C LEU A 48 -2.29 -8.05 -11.84
N ILE A 49 -3.02 -8.30 -12.92
CA ILE A 49 -4.39 -7.80 -13.10
C ILE A 49 -5.35 -8.68 -12.28
N LYS A 50 -6.21 -8.06 -11.46
CA LYS A 50 -7.21 -8.75 -10.62
C LYS A 50 -6.60 -9.80 -9.67
N PHE A 51 -5.39 -9.55 -9.18
CA PHE A 51 -4.72 -10.46 -8.24
C PHE A 51 -5.54 -10.71 -6.98
N ALA A 52 -6.00 -9.61 -6.34
CA ALA A 52 -6.77 -9.65 -5.09
C ALA A 52 -8.11 -10.39 -5.20
N ASP A 53 -8.67 -10.56 -6.41
CA ASP A 53 -9.96 -11.22 -6.60
C ASP A 53 -9.87 -12.75 -6.38
N ASN A 54 -8.68 -13.34 -6.59
CA ASN A 54 -8.50 -14.80 -6.66
C ASN A 54 -7.34 -15.34 -5.81
N HIS A 55 -6.59 -14.48 -5.13
CA HIS A 55 -5.38 -14.88 -4.40
C HIS A 55 -5.35 -14.23 -3.03
N TRP A 56 -4.67 -14.89 -2.09
CA TRP A 56 -4.44 -14.31 -0.79
C TRP A 56 -3.57 -13.04 -0.90
N HIS A 57 -3.94 -12.04 -0.12
CA HIS A 57 -3.19 -10.81 0.11
C HIS A 57 -3.54 -10.31 1.52
N PRO A 58 -2.71 -9.48 2.17
CA PRO A 58 -2.90 -9.09 3.57
C PRO A 58 -4.16 -8.24 3.83
N GLN A 59 -4.88 -7.81 2.80
CA GLN A 59 -6.05 -6.92 2.95
C GLN A 59 -5.71 -5.68 3.78
N LEU A 60 -4.68 -4.94 3.34
CA LEU A 60 -4.25 -3.73 4.03
C LEU A 60 -5.32 -2.65 3.97
N PHE A 61 -5.41 -1.84 5.02
CA PHE A 61 -6.29 -0.67 5.08
C PHE A 61 -5.64 0.46 5.87
N ILE A 62 -6.09 1.69 5.61
CA ILE A 62 -5.63 2.87 6.33
C ILE A 62 -6.54 3.09 7.54
N GLU A 63 -5.98 2.98 8.74
CA GLU A 63 -6.77 2.98 9.98
C GLU A 63 -7.29 4.36 10.34
N ASN A 64 -6.47 5.39 10.19
CA ASN A 64 -6.79 6.75 10.60
C ASN A 64 -7.27 7.65 9.45
N ALA A 65 -7.72 7.07 8.34
CA ALA A 65 -8.37 7.83 7.27
C ALA A 65 -9.75 8.35 7.72
N VAL A 66 -10.10 9.57 7.31
CA VAL A 66 -11.38 10.21 7.66
C VAL A 66 -12.17 10.54 6.39
N GLY A 67 -13.42 10.10 6.35
CA GLY A 67 -14.31 10.34 5.21
C GLY A 67 -13.83 9.61 3.95
N ASP A 68 -13.95 10.27 2.80
CA ASP A 68 -13.62 9.66 1.51
C ASP A 68 -12.11 9.69 1.25
N LEU A 69 -11.47 8.53 1.36
CA LEU A 69 -10.09 8.32 0.93
C LEU A 69 -10.07 7.95 -0.56
N LYS A 70 -9.36 8.74 -1.37
CA LYS A 70 -9.06 8.33 -2.75
C LYS A 70 -7.93 7.33 -2.73
N GLU A 71 -8.19 6.14 -3.25
CA GLU A 71 -7.25 5.02 -3.20
C GLU A 71 -7.13 4.35 -4.56
N GLN A 72 -5.89 4.04 -4.94
CA GLN A 72 -5.58 3.21 -6.09
C GLN A 72 -4.58 2.13 -5.70
N ILE A 73 -4.98 0.87 -5.83
CA ILE A 73 -4.13 -0.30 -5.52
C ILE A 73 -3.72 -1.00 -6.81
N ARG A 74 -2.44 -1.36 -6.92
CA ARG A 74 -1.88 -2.12 -8.05
C ARG A 74 -0.94 -3.19 -7.52
N TYR A 75 -0.94 -4.36 -8.16
CA TYR A 75 -0.07 -5.46 -7.79
C TYR A 75 0.97 -5.72 -8.88
N THR A 76 2.20 -6.00 -8.46
CA THR A 76 3.28 -6.43 -9.34
C THR A 76 3.98 -7.64 -8.75
N ALA A 77 4.62 -8.44 -9.59
CA ALA A 77 5.46 -9.54 -9.12
C ALA A 77 6.84 -9.54 -9.76
N LYS A 78 7.82 -10.06 -9.01
CA LYS A 78 9.21 -10.20 -9.46
C LYS A 78 9.82 -11.50 -8.93
N LYS A 79 10.54 -12.24 -9.78
CA LYS A 79 11.36 -13.37 -9.35
C LYS A 79 12.50 -12.89 -8.45
N ILE A 80 12.64 -13.50 -7.28
CA ILE A 80 13.77 -13.24 -6.36
C ILE A 80 14.86 -14.29 -6.59
N SER A 81 14.46 -15.56 -6.64
CA SER A 81 15.32 -16.72 -6.85
C SER A 81 14.57 -17.81 -7.62
N GLU A 82 15.18 -18.97 -7.86
CA GLU A 82 14.51 -20.09 -8.55
C GLU A 82 13.23 -20.55 -7.86
N ASP A 83 13.21 -20.54 -6.52
CA ASP A 83 12.07 -21.07 -5.75
C ASP A 83 11.19 -19.96 -5.13
N GLN A 84 11.58 -18.68 -5.25
CA GLN A 84 10.88 -17.58 -4.58
C GLN A 84 10.56 -16.41 -5.51
N ALA A 85 9.37 -15.86 -5.32
CA ALA A 85 8.93 -14.61 -5.92
C ALA A 85 8.45 -13.62 -4.86
N CYS A 86 8.52 -12.34 -5.21
CA CYS A 86 7.96 -11.25 -4.43
C CYS A 86 6.66 -10.78 -5.09
N ILE A 87 5.59 -10.65 -4.30
CA ILE A 87 4.45 -9.82 -4.66
C ILE A 87 4.65 -8.45 -4.03
N CYS A 88 4.45 -7.38 -4.80
CA CYS A 88 4.40 -6.01 -4.30
C CYS A 88 3.01 -5.42 -4.52
N GLU A 89 2.36 -4.99 -3.45
CA GLU A 89 1.19 -4.12 -3.48
C GLU A 89 1.65 -2.66 -3.46
N HIS A 90 1.26 -1.89 -4.46
CA HIS A 90 1.47 -0.45 -4.55
C HIS A 90 0.15 0.24 -4.30
N ARG A 91 0.09 1.14 -3.32
CA ARG A 91 -1.10 1.88 -2.95
C ARG A 91 -0.82 3.37 -2.99
N ASP A 92 -1.52 4.07 -3.87
CA ASP A 92 -1.52 5.53 -3.92
C ASP A 92 -2.77 6.04 -3.21
N ILE A 93 -2.59 6.77 -2.11
CA ILE A 93 -3.67 7.31 -1.29
C ILE A 93 -3.67 8.83 -1.28
N LYS A 94 -4.86 9.43 -1.20
CA LYS A 94 -5.04 10.86 -1.01
C LYS A 94 -6.33 11.15 -0.24
N GLY A 95 -6.22 11.87 0.88
CA GLY A 95 -7.38 12.22 1.68
C GLY A 95 -7.03 12.89 3.00
N ALA A 96 -8.01 12.90 3.90
CA ALA A 96 -7.87 13.39 5.26
C ALA A 96 -7.49 12.24 6.20
N PHE A 97 -6.64 12.54 7.17
CA PHE A 97 -6.21 11.63 8.22
C PHE A 97 -6.43 12.29 9.57
N TRP A 98 -6.96 11.54 10.52
CA TRP A 98 -7.15 11.99 11.90
C TRP A 98 -5.84 11.85 12.67
N GLU A 99 -5.52 12.88 13.44
CA GLU A 99 -4.38 12.90 14.34
C GLU A 99 -4.69 13.85 15.49
N LYS A 100 -4.47 13.41 16.73
CA LYS A 100 -4.64 14.27 17.89
C LYS A 100 -3.53 15.33 17.91
N LEU A 101 -3.90 16.60 18.02
CA LEU A 101 -2.94 17.71 18.01
C LEU A 101 -2.74 18.27 19.42
N GLU A 102 -1.48 18.36 19.85
CA GLU A 102 -1.11 18.88 21.16
C GLU A 102 -0.83 20.39 21.06
N LEU A 103 -1.82 21.23 21.37
CA LEU A 103 -1.80 22.69 21.12
C LEU A 103 -1.38 23.54 22.34
N ASN A 104 -0.46 23.02 23.16
CA ASN A 104 -0.10 23.64 24.45
C ASN A 104 0.66 24.97 24.29
N HIS A 105 1.39 25.17 23.19
CA HIS A 105 2.19 26.36 22.90
C HIS A 105 1.81 27.00 21.55
N PHE A 106 0.53 26.94 21.20
CA PHE A 106 0.07 27.42 19.90
C PHE A 106 0.43 28.91 19.72
N PRO A 107 0.99 29.35 18.57
CA PRO A 107 1.12 28.62 17.30
C PRO A 107 2.48 27.94 17.06
N SER A 108 3.30 27.74 18.08
CA SER A 108 4.70 27.28 17.94
C SER A 108 4.92 25.81 18.28
N ASP A 109 3.86 25.01 18.44
CA ASP A 109 3.97 23.58 18.69
C ASP A 109 4.55 22.80 17.50
N ILE A 110 5.25 21.71 17.82
CA ILE A 110 5.65 20.68 16.85
C ILE A 110 4.66 19.52 16.95
N GLN A 111 4.19 19.02 15.82
CA GLN A 111 3.23 17.92 15.75
C GLN A 111 3.85 16.71 15.04
N GLU A 112 3.53 15.51 15.54
CA GLU A 112 3.84 14.26 14.86
C GLU A 112 2.59 13.80 14.11
N LEU A 113 2.66 13.70 12.77
CA LEU A 113 1.54 13.27 11.93
C LEU A 113 1.79 11.84 11.44
N THR A 114 0.82 10.95 11.62
CA THR A 114 0.97 9.52 11.32
C THR A 114 -0.04 9.04 10.28
N ILE A 115 0.38 8.12 9.42
CA ILE A 115 -0.54 7.31 8.60
C ILE A 115 -0.43 5.89 9.12
N SER A 116 -1.52 5.37 9.69
CA SER A 116 -1.56 4.03 10.30
C SER A 116 -2.12 3.01 9.32
N ILE A 117 -1.44 1.87 9.19
CA ILE A 117 -1.79 0.80 8.23
C ILE A 117 -2.05 -0.47 9.03
N GLY A 118 -3.23 -1.05 8.85
CA GLY A 118 -3.65 -2.31 9.42
C GLY A 118 -3.76 -3.43 8.37
N SER A 119 -3.88 -4.67 8.83
CA SER A 119 -4.06 -5.88 8.01
C SER A 119 -5.25 -6.67 8.54
N MET A 120 -6.19 -7.06 7.68
CA MET A 120 -7.36 -7.87 8.09
C MET A 120 -7.07 -9.37 8.11
N LEU A 121 -6.03 -9.81 7.39
CA LEU A 121 -5.61 -11.21 7.33
C LEU A 121 -4.19 -11.34 7.88
N TYR A 122 -3.96 -12.41 8.65
CA TYR A 122 -2.67 -12.82 9.22
C TYR A 122 -2.36 -14.26 8.82
#